data_AF-A0A3C0IUC3-F1
#
_entry.id   AF-A0A3C0IUC3-F1
#
_cell.length_a   1.000
_cell.length_b   1.000
_cell.length_c   1.000
_cell.angle_alpha   90.00
_cell.angle_beta   90.00
_cell.angle_gamma   90.00
#
_symmetry.space_group_name_H-M   'P 1'
#
loop_
_entity.id
_entity.type
_entity.pdbx_description
1 polymer ?
#
loop_
_entity_poly.entity_id
_entity_poly.type
_entity_poly.pdbx_seq_one_letter_code
_entity_poly.pdbx_strand_id
1 'polypeptide(L)'
;MRRYCFFVIALWLAHIAPAQTVFPFTAKDNRDSITHQLQQQVQTNILLPLHYDNYPRIAGAFWAMELMQYRPVNMHSVIVHHFNQWQVLPTSHQRALLEMLYTLYPKQYVTEIQQVLPNISNSKVRAMA
;
A
#
# COMPACT_ATOMS: atom_id res chain seq x y z
N MET A 1 -24.81 -67.81 -3.93
CA MET A 1 -25.13 -66.48 -3.34
C MET A 1 -24.06 -66.07 -2.32
N ARG A 2 -22.85 -65.68 -2.74
CA ARG A 2 -21.77 -65.33 -1.77
C ARG A 2 -20.65 -64.46 -2.34
N ARG A 3 -20.94 -63.58 -3.31
CA ARG A 3 -19.92 -62.76 -3.99
C ARG A 3 -20.27 -61.27 -4.17
N TYR A 4 -21.42 -60.81 -3.70
CA TYR A 4 -21.88 -59.42 -3.94
C TYR A 4 -21.78 -58.47 -2.74
N CYS A 5 -21.37 -58.93 -1.54
CA CYS A 5 -21.30 -58.06 -0.36
C CYS A 5 -20.01 -57.22 -0.23
N PHE A 6 -18.96 -57.48 -1.03
CA PHE A 6 -17.69 -56.76 -0.88
C PHE A 6 -17.58 -55.47 -1.71
N PHE A 7 -18.48 -55.24 -2.67
CA PHE A 7 -18.41 -54.06 -3.54
C PHE A 7 -19.14 -52.81 -3.00
N VAL A 8 -19.97 -52.94 -1.96
CA VAL A 8 -20.76 -51.81 -1.44
C VAL A 8 -20.00 -51.01 -0.36
N ILE A 9 -18.98 -51.61 0.28
CA ILE A 9 -18.23 -50.94 1.35
C ILE A 9 -17.15 -50.00 0.78
N ALA A 10 -16.63 -50.26 -0.42
CA ALA A 10 -15.60 -49.42 -1.03
C ALA A 10 -16.11 -48.06 -1.57
N LEU A 11 -17.43 -47.90 -1.77
CA LEU A 11 -18.01 -46.66 -2.30
C LEU A 11 -18.29 -45.59 -1.24
N TRP A 12 -18.21 -45.94 0.06
CA TRP A 12 -18.44 -45.00 1.16
C TRP A 12 -17.17 -44.26 1.63
N LEU A 13 -15.98 -44.69 1.22
CA LEU A 13 -14.71 -44.10 1.63
C LEU A 13 -14.22 -42.96 0.72
N ALA A 14 -14.90 -42.67 -0.39
CA ALA A 14 -14.46 -41.69 -1.39
C ALA A 14 -15.08 -40.27 -1.23
N HIS A 15 -15.80 -39.98 -0.14
CA HIS A 15 -16.51 -38.69 0.01
C HIS A 15 -15.98 -37.74 1.07
N ILE A 16 -14.85 -38.06 1.72
CA ILE A 16 -14.18 -37.10 2.61
C ILE A 16 -13.04 -36.44 1.83
N ALA A 17 -13.40 -35.62 0.83
CA ALA A 17 -12.47 -34.59 0.37
C ALA A 17 -12.36 -33.57 1.51
N PRO A 18 -11.15 -33.26 2.02
CA PRO A 18 -11.01 -32.21 3.02
C PRO A 18 -11.51 -30.90 2.39
N ALA A 19 -12.53 -30.29 2.98
CA ALA A 19 -12.95 -28.95 2.61
C ALA A 19 -11.72 -28.05 2.77
N GLN A 20 -11.17 -27.57 1.66
CA GLN A 20 -10.06 -26.62 1.71
C GLN A 20 -10.56 -25.40 2.47
N THR A 21 -9.95 -25.11 3.61
CA THR A 21 -10.21 -23.88 4.35
C THR A 21 -9.68 -22.72 3.52
N VAL A 22 -10.51 -22.21 2.61
CA VAL A 22 -10.24 -20.95 1.91
C VAL A 22 -10.40 -19.87 2.96
N PHE A 23 -9.29 -19.34 3.45
CA PHE A 23 -9.36 -18.20 4.33
C PHE A 23 -9.99 -17.04 3.56
N PRO A 24 -11.06 -16.40 4.06
CA PRO A 24 -11.80 -15.43 3.28
C PRO A 24 -10.91 -14.28 2.79
N PHE A 25 -9.89 -13.86 3.55
CA PHE A 25 -8.95 -12.82 3.13
C PHE A 25 -8.09 -13.17 1.90
N THR A 26 -7.97 -14.46 1.56
CA THR A 26 -7.21 -14.93 0.38
C THR A 26 -8.07 -15.01 -0.88
N ALA A 27 -9.40 -14.94 -0.74
CA ALA A 27 -10.32 -14.95 -1.87
C ALA A 27 -10.07 -13.71 -2.73
N LYS A 28 -10.04 -13.90 -4.05
CA LYS A 28 -9.76 -12.82 -5.02
C LYS A 28 -10.69 -11.62 -4.81
N ASP A 29 -11.99 -11.87 -4.70
CA ASP A 29 -13.00 -10.80 -4.57
C ASP A 29 -12.78 -9.95 -3.30
N ASN A 30 -12.36 -10.57 -2.19
CA ASN A 30 -12.03 -9.86 -0.97
C ASN A 30 -10.75 -9.02 -1.12
N ARG A 31 -9.76 -9.51 -1.84
CA ARG A 31 -8.56 -8.71 -2.17
C ARG A 31 -8.91 -7.52 -3.05
N ASP A 32 -9.72 -7.74 -4.10
CA ASP A 32 -10.15 -6.69 -5.02
C ASP A 32 -10.96 -5.61 -4.28
N SER A 33 -11.86 -6.02 -3.38
CA SER A 33 -12.61 -5.08 -2.52
C SER A 33 -11.69 -4.24 -1.63
N ILE A 34 -10.68 -4.85 -1.00
CA ILE A 34 -9.71 -4.14 -0.16
C ILE A 34 -8.88 -3.17 -1.01
N THR A 35 -8.43 -3.60 -2.19
CA THR A 35 -7.69 -2.74 -3.12
C THR A 35 -8.52 -1.52 -3.52
N HIS A 36 -9.80 -1.69 -3.85
CA HIS A 36 -10.67 -0.57 -4.18
C HIS A 36 -10.88 0.39 -3.00
N GLN A 37 -11.10 -0.14 -1.80
CA GLN A 37 -11.23 0.68 -0.59
C GLN A 37 -9.97 1.50 -0.34
N LEU A 38 -8.79 0.88 -0.45
CA LEU A 38 -7.50 1.56 -0.29
C LEU A 38 -7.29 2.63 -1.37
N GLN A 39 -7.64 2.35 -2.63
CA GLN A 39 -7.56 3.35 -3.70
C GLN A 39 -8.43 4.57 -3.42
N GLN A 40 -9.66 4.37 -2.94
CA GLN A 40 -10.55 5.46 -2.53
C GLN A 40 -9.96 6.26 -1.37
N GLN A 41 -9.43 5.58 -0.35
CA GLN A 41 -8.77 6.24 0.78
C GLN A 41 -7.56 7.05 0.33
N VAL A 42 -6.74 6.53 -0.60
CA VAL A 42 -5.62 7.26 -1.19
C VAL A 42 -6.13 8.53 -1.87
N GLN A 43 -7.12 8.42 -2.76
CA GLN A 43 -7.67 9.57 -3.51
C GLN A 43 -8.19 10.66 -2.58
N THR A 44 -8.84 10.30 -1.47
CA THR A 44 -9.32 11.27 -0.49
C THR A 44 -8.18 11.87 0.34
N ASN A 45 -7.24 11.04 0.81
CA ASN A 45 -6.26 11.45 1.81
C ASN A 45 -5.10 12.26 1.21
N ILE A 46 -4.65 11.97 -0.01
CA ILE A 46 -3.53 12.71 -0.64
C ILE A 46 -3.87 14.17 -0.94
N LEU A 47 -5.16 14.49 -1.02
CA LEU A 47 -5.67 15.84 -1.28
C LEU A 47 -5.95 16.62 0.01
N LEU A 48 -5.73 16.02 1.18
CA LEU A 48 -5.91 16.72 2.45
C LEU A 48 -4.89 17.87 2.57
N PRO A 49 -5.28 18.99 3.21
CA PRO A 49 -4.36 20.08 3.48
C PRO A 49 -3.18 19.61 4.33
N LEU A 50 -1.99 20.17 4.08
CA LEU A 50 -0.80 19.93 4.89
C LEU A 50 -0.91 20.61 6.25
N HIS A 51 -1.62 19.93 7.15
CA HIS A 51 -1.86 20.31 8.53
C HIS A 51 -1.46 19.16 9.47
N TYR A 52 -1.10 19.49 10.70
CA TYR A 52 -0.61 18.52 11.69
C TYR A 52 -1.55 17.32 11.87
N ASP A 53 -2.86 17.57 11.92
CA ASP A 53 -3.89 16.55 12.11
C ASP A 53 -4.07 15.60 10.90
N ASN A 54 -3.58 16.01 9.73
CA ASN A 54 -3.72 15.26 8.48
C ASN A 54 -2.49 14.42 8.15
N TYR A 55 -1.30 14.75 8.69
CA TYR A 55 -0.06 14.02 8.36
C TYR A 55 -0.16 12.50 8.55
N PRO A 56 -0.76 11.97 9.64
CA PRO A 56 -0.90 10.52 9.77
C PRO A 56 -1.75 9.88 8.65
N ARG A 57 -2.79 10.58 8.19
CA ARG A 57 -3.68 10.08 7.13
C ARG A 57 -2.99 10.12 5.77
N ILE A 58 -2.25 11.18 5.49
CA ILE A 58 -1.49 11.32 4.26
C ILE A 58 -0.35 10.29 4.22
N ALA A 59 0.40 10.10 5.31
CA ALA A 59 1.43 9.07 5.40
C ALA A 59 0.85 7.66 5.24
N GLY A 60 -0.35 7.40 5.80
CA GLY A 60 -1.08 6.15 5.57
C GLY A 60 -1.47 5.97 4.10
N ALA A 61 -1.82 7.04 3.40
CA ALA A 61 -2.08 7.00 1.96
C ALA A 61 -0.82 6.68 1.16
N PHE A 62 0.33 7.29 1.50
CA PHE A 62 1.62 6.95 0.88
C PHE A 62 1.97 5.47 1.05
N TRP A 63 1.82 4.95 2.26
CA TRP A 63 2.03 3.53 2.52
C TRP A 63 1.07 2.62 1.70
N ALA A 64 -0.21 2.99 1.62
CA ALA A 64 -1.18 2.24 0.82
C ALA A 64 -0.84 2.27 -0.68
N MET A 65 -0.36 3.41 -1.18
CA MET A 65 0.14 3.52 -2.55
C MET A 65 1.31 2.58 -2.81
N GLU A 66 2.28 2.52 -1.89
CA GLU A 66 3.42 1.61 -2.00
C GLU A 66 2.99 0.14 -1.98
N LEU A 67 2.11 -0.23 -1.04
CA LEU A 67 1.59 -1.59 -0.90
C LEU A 67 0.91 -2.07 -2.18
N MET A 68 0.11 -1.21 -2.81
CA MET A 68 -0.65 -1.55 -4.02
C MET A 68 0.12 -1.27 -5.32
N GLN A 69 1.33 -0.70 -5.24
CA GLN A 69 2.04 -0.12 -6.38
C GLN A 69 1.17 0.88 -7.17
N TYR A 70 0.29 1.59 -6.48
CA TYR A 70 -0.73 2.45 -7.06
C TYR A 70 -0.24 3.89 -7.21
N ARG A 71 -0.38 4.43 -8.42
CA ARG A 71 -0.02 5.81 -8.77
C ARG A 71 -1.28 6.60 -9.13
N PRO A 72 -1.80 7.44 -8.22
CA PRO A 72 -2.95 8.29 -8.51
C PRO A 72 -2.69 9.23 -9.68
N VAL A 73 -3.74 9.54 -10.43
CA VAL A 73 -3.69 10.61 -11.42
C VAL A 73 -3.45 11.94 -10.68
N ASN A 74 -2.69 12.86 -11.28
CA ASN A 74 -2.34 14.17 -10.72
C ASN A 74 -1.44 14.16 -9.47
N MET A 75 -0.75 13.05 -9.18
CA MET A 75 0.18 13.01 -8.05
C MET A 75 1.33 14.01 -8.16
N HIS A 76 1.70 14.43 -9.38
CA HIS A 76 2.79 15.37 -9.60
C HIS A 76 2.60 16.71 -8.87
N SER A 77 1.42 17.34 -8.97
CA SER A 77 1.16 18.62 -8.29
C SER A 77 1.16 18.46 -6.78
N VAL A 78 0.65 17.33 -6.28
CA VAL A 78 0.66 17.00 -4.85
C VAL A 78 2.09 16.88 -4.33
N ILE A 79 2.96 16.15 -5.04
CA ILE A 79 4.37 15.97 -4.66
C ILE A 79 5.11 17.30 -4.68
N VAL A 80 4.96 18.09 -5.74
CA VAL A 80 5.59 19.43 -5.82
C VAL A 80 5.11 20.33 -4.68
N HIS A 81 3.82 20.30 -4.35
CA HIS A 81 3.28 21.05 -3.20
C HIS A 81 3.93 20.64 -1.87
N HIS A 82 4.19 19.35 -1.66
CA HIS A 82 4.90 18.88 -0.47
C HIS A 82 6.34 19.39 -0.39
N PHE A 83 7.09 19.37 -1.51
CA PHE A 83 8.45 19.92 -1.55
C PHE A 83 8.46 21.43 -1.30
N ASN A 84 7.46 22.16 -1.81
CA ASN A 84 7.31 23.59 -1.53
C ASN A 84 7.05 23.90 -0.05
N GLN A 85 6.58 22.93 0.74
CA GLN A 85 6.34 23.05 2.17
C GLN A 85 7.36 22.27 3.01
N TRP A 86 8.46 21.81 2.41
CA TRP A 86 9.39 20.86 3.02
C TRP A 86 9.86 21.25 4.42
N GLN A 87 10.20 22.53 4.62
CA GLN A 87 10.75 23.05 5.88
C GLN A 87 9.77 22.94 7.06
N VAL A 88 8.47 22.95 6.78
CA VAL A 88 7.42 22.89 7.82
C VAL A 88 6.87 21.48 8.02
N LEU A 89 7.26 20.53 7.16
CA LEU A 89 6.84 19.14 7.29
C LEU A 89 7.56 18.46 8.46
N PRO A 90 6.86 17.67 9.29
CA PRO A 90 7.52 16.88 10.31
C PRO A 90 8.39 15.79 9.67
N THR A 91 9.46 15.40 10.36
CA THR A 91 10.42 14.38 9.90
C THR A 91 9.75 13.06 9.51
N SER A 92 8.71 12.63 10.23
CA SER A 92 7.95 11.42 9.91
C SER A 92 7.28 11.50 8.54
N HIS A 93 6.74 12.67 8.18
CA HIS A 93 6.08 12.92 6.90
C HIS A 93 7.10 13.08 5.77
N GLN A 94 8.21 13.78 6.00
CA GLN A 94 9.32 13.87 5.04
C GLN A 94 9.83 12.47 4.68
N ARG A 95 10.03 11.62 5.68
CA ARG A 95 10.43 10.22 5.48
C ARG A 95 9.41 9.45 4.65
N ALA A 96 8.13 9.49 5.03
CA ALA A 96 7.06 8.76 4.33
C ALA A 96 6.94 9.20 2.87
N LEU A 97 7.12 10.50 2.58
CA LEU A 97 7.16 11.02 1.22
C LEU A 97 8.33 10.41 0.43
N LEU A 98 9.55 10.43 0.98
CA LEU A 98 10.73 9.88 0.31
C LEU A 98 10.59 8.36 0.07
N GLU A 99 10.09 7.60 1.04
CA GLU A 99 9.82 6.15 0.89
C GLU A 99 8.93 5.88 -0.32
N MET A 100 7.79 6.57 -0.37
CA MET A 100 6.85 6.47 -1.48
C MET A 100 7.48 6.89 -2.82
N LEU A 101 8.29 7.95 -2.85
CA LEU A 101 8.98 8.39 -4.07
C LEU A 101 10.02 7.37 -4.54
N TYR A 102 10.78 6.75 -3.64
CA TYR A 102 11.74 5.72 -4.01
C TYR A 102 11.08 4.48 -4.56
N THR A 103 9.97 4.06 -3.95
CA THR A 103 9.22 2.88 -4.38
C THR A 103 8.52 3.12 -5.71
N LEU A 104 7.80 4.24 -5.85
CA LEU A 104 6.89 4.45 -6.98
C LEU A 104 7.46 5.35 -8.07
N TYR A 105 8.45 6.20 -7.79
CA TYR A 105 8.93 7.21 -8.72
C TYR A 105 10.47 7.35 -8.74
N PRO A 106 11.24 6.24 -8.87
CA PRO A 106 12.67 6.14 -8.49
C PRO A 106 13.66 7.08 -9.22
N LYS A 107 13.21 7.92 -10.15
CA LYS A 107 14.05 8.87 -10.91
C LYS A 107 13.36 10.18 -11.29
N GLN A 108 12.10 10.38 -10.87
CA GLN A 108 11.29 11.49 -11.38
C GLN A 108 11.52 12.80 -10.63
N TYR A 109 11.81 12.72 -9.33
CA TYR A 109 11.87 13.89 -8.44
C TYR A 109 13.28 14.17 -7.92
N VAL A 110 14.31 13.80 -8.69
CA VAL A 110 15.72 13.96 -8.29
C VAL A 110 16.05 15.43 -8.03
N THR A 111 15.52 16.33 -8.87
CA THR A 111 15.77 17.76 -8.76
C THR A 111 15.18 18.34 -7.46
N GLU A 112 13.94 17.99 -7.14
CA GLU A 112 13.25 18.45 -5.94
C GLU A 112 13.93 17.91 -4.67
N ILE A 113 14.38 16.65 -4.69
CA ILE A 113 15.15 16.04 -3.61
C ILE A 113 16.47 16.80 -3.41
N GLN A 114 17.21 17.08 -4.49
CA GLN A 114 18.47 17.84 -4.43
C GLN A 114 18.27 19.26 -3.89
N GLN A 115 17.14 19.91 -4.19
CA GLN A 115 16.83 21.24 -3.68
C GLN A 115 16.60 21.26 -2.16
N VAL A 116 15.98 20.23 -1.61
CA VAL A 116 15.70 20.17 -0.17
C VAL A 116 16.83 19.57 0.65
N LEU A 117 17.69 18.74 0.04
CA LEU A 117 18.78 18.01 0.68
C LEU A 117 19.66 18.86 1.62
N PRO A 118 20.10 20.09 1.26
CA PRO A 118 20.93 20.93 2.14
C PRO A 118 20.23 21.31 3.45
N ASN A 119 18.90 21.32 3.46
CA ASN A 119 18.09 21.79 4.58
C ASN A 119 17.55 20.64 5.45
N ILE A 120 17.88 19.38 5.14
CA ILE A 120 17.42 18.24 5.92
C ILE A 120 18.28 18.10 7.17
N SER A 121 17.76 18.46 8.34
CA SER A 121 18.48 18.35 9.61
C SER A 121 18.57 16.91 10.13
N ASN A 122 17.55 16.09 9.88
CA ASN A 122 17.50 14.71 10.37
C ASN A 122 18.41 13.79 9.52
N SER A 123 19.35 13.11 10.18
CA SER A 123 20.34 12.25 9.51
C SER A 123 19.71 11.10 8.73
N LYS A 124 18.63 10.50 9.24
CA LYS A 124 17.94 9.38 8.58
C LYS A 124 17.24 9.85 7.30
N VAL A 125 16.51 10.95 7.36
CA VAL A 125 15.85 11.54 6.17
C VAL A 125 16.91 11.98 5.16
N ARG A 126 18.03 12.55 5.62
CA ARG A 126 19.13 12.96 4.74
C ARG A 126 19.81 11.78 4.05
N ALA A 127 19.98 10.66 4.74
CA ALA A 127 20.57 9.46 4.15
C ALA A 127 19.66 8.80 3.11
N MET A 128 18.35 9.08 3.16
CA MET A 128 17.40 8.63 2.17
C MET A 128 17.38 9.53 0.95
N ALA A 129 17.42 10.86 1.13
CA ALA A 129 17.42 11.85 0.04
C ALA A 129 18.71 11.80 -0.79
#